data_AF-A0A9X1M1Z1-F1
#
_entry.id   AF-A0A9X1M1Z1-F1
#
_cell.length_a   1.000
_cell.length_b   1.000
_cell.length_c   1.000
_cell.angle_alpha   90.00
_cell.angle_beta   90.00
_cell.angle_gamma   90.00
#
_symmetry.space_group_name_H-M   'P 1'
#
loop_
_entity.id
_entity.type
_entity.pdbx_description
1 polymer ?
#
loop_
_entity_poly.entity_id
_entity_poly.type
_entity_poly.pdbx_seq_one_letter_code
_entity_poly.pdbx_strand_id
1 'polypeptide(L)'
;MRLHARPGPGVRVVIVGGPPFDEDIVLWWNFVARSHAEIVAYRTQWQREIGAEPGPAPGPVRFGPYPSEPSGALPAPELPNAQIRPRTRARGQQ
;
A
#
# COMPACT_ATOMS: atom_id res chain seq x y z
N MET A 1 12.13 -17.10 -19.80
CA MET A 1 11.78 -15.82 -20.47
C MET A 1 12.88 -15.47 -21.45
N ARG A 2 12.53 -15.06 -22.69
CA ARG A 2 13.50 -14.65 -23.71
C ARG A 2 13.15 -13.26 -24.22
N LEU A 3 14.12 -12.35 -24.23
CA LEU A 3 13.97 -11.00 -24.76
C LEU A 3 14.79 -10.87 -26.04
N HIS A 4 14.20 -10.28 -27.06
CA HIS A 4 14.86 -9.95 -28.32
C HIS A 4 14.76 -8.44 -28.54
N ALA A 5 15.89 -7.78 -28.80
CA ALA A 5 15.94 -6.40 -29.25
C ALA A 5 16.28 -6.36 -30.74
N ARG A 6 15.65 -5.47 -31.49
CA ARG A 6 15.99 -5.22 -32.90
C ARG A 6 17.10 -4.16 -33.00
N PRO A 7 17.82 -4.08 -34.13
CA PRO A 7 18.77 -3.00 -34.38
C PRO A 7 18.11 -1.63 -34.28
N GLY A 8 18.78 -0.67 -33.65
CA GLY A 8 18.25 0.66 -33.35
C GLY A 8 18.87 1.25 -32.07
N PRO A 9 18.33 2.36 -31.54
CA PRO A 9 18.77 2.90 -30.26
C PRO A 9 18.67 1.87 -29.13
N GLY A 10 19.54 1.97 -28.14
CA GLY A 10 19.58 1.03 -27.01
C GLY A 10 18.26 0.97 -26.24
N VAL A 11 17.86 -0.24 -25.83
CA VAL A 11 16.68 -0.47 -24.98
C VAL A 11 17.07 -0.59 -23.50
N ARG A 12 16.25 -0.01 -22.62
CA ARG A 12 16.35 -0.20 -21.16
C ARG A 12 15.13 -0.98 -20.69
N VAL A 13 15.36 -2.12 -20.03
CA VAL A 13 14.30 -3.03 -19.58
C VAL A 13 14.47 -3.31 -18.10
N VAL A 14 13.35 -3.35 -17.37
CA VAL A 14 13.26 -3.86 -16.00
C VAL A 14 12.34 -5.08 -15.99
N ILE A 15 12.83 -6.18 -15.43
CA ILE A 15 12.06 -7.43 -15.27
C ILE A 15 11.86 -7.64 -13.77
N VAL A 16 10.60 -7.74 -13.34
CA VAL A 16 10.24 -8.06 -11.96
C VAL A 16 9.41 -9.34 -11.97
N GLY A 17 9.82 -10.32 -11.18
CA GLY A 17 9.14 -11.60 -11.06
C GLY A 17 9.45 -12.26 -9.73
N GLY A 18 8.61 -13.21 -9.35
CA GLY A 18 8.69 -13.96 -8.11
C GLY A 18 7.55 -14.97 -8.02
N PRO A 19 7.56 -15.87 -7.02
CA PRO A 19 6.42 -16.72 -6.75
C PRO A 19 5.17 -15.85 -6.48
N PRO A 20 3.95 -16.33 -6.81
CA PRO A 20 2.73 -15.67 -6.39
C PRO A 20 2.69 -15.52 -4.87
N PHE A 21 2.10 -14.44 -4.36
CA PHE A 21 1.86 -14.31 -2.92
C PHE A 21 0.94 -15.43 -2.42
N ASP A 22 1.20 -15.90 -1.20
CA ASP A 22 0.39 -16.93 -0.55
C ASP A 22 -0.87 -16.38 0.13
N GLU A 23 -0.94 -15.06 0.28
CA GLU A 23 -1.98 -14.35 1.00
C GLU A 23 -2.77 -13.41 0.08
N ASP A 24 -4.04 -13.18 0.43
CA ASP A 24 -4.85 -12.15 -0.19
C ASP A 24 -4.42 -10.78 0.35
N ILE A 25 -4.15 -9.83 -0.56
CA ILE A 25 -3.69 -8.49 -0.21
C ILE A 25 -4.72 -7.42 -0.55
N VAL A 26 -4.87 -6.44 0.33
CA VAL A 26 -5.57 -5.18 0.09
C VAL A 26 -4.50 -4.09 0.01
N LEU A 27 -4.41 -3.42 -1.13
CA LEU A 27 -3.57 -2.24 -1.33
C LEU A 27 -4.49 -1.02 -1.44
N TRP A 28 -4.31 -0.05 -0.56
CA TRP A 28 -4.97 1.26 -0.67
C TRP A 28 -4.02 2.34 -0.20
N TRP A 29 -3.83 3.37 -1.02
CA TRP A 29 -2.81 4.38 -0.78
C TRP A 29 -1.44 3.71 -0.51
N ASN A 30 -0.75 4.11 0.56
CA ASN A 30 0.53 3.53 0.98
C ASN A 30 0.36 2.36 1.98
N PHE A 31 -0.86 1.84 2.16
CA PHE A 31 -1.13 0.73 3.06
C PHE A 31 -1.31 -0.59 2.31
N VAL A 32 -0.60 -1.61 2.79
CA VAL A 32 -0.75 -3.02 2.38
C VAL A 32 -1.23 -3.80 3.60
N ALA A 33 -2.35 -4.49 3.47
CA ALA A 33 -2.95 -5.27 4.55
C ALA A 33 -3.59 -6.55 3.98
N ARG A 34 -4.14 -7.40 4.86
CA ARG A 34 -4.88 -8.61 4.48
C ARG A 34 -6.40 -8.38 4.43
N SER A 35 -6.88 -7.24 4.95
CA SER A 35 -8.31 -6.92 4.97
C SER A 35 -8.58 -5.41 4.94
N HIS A 36 -9.80 -5.03 4.55
CA HIS A 36 -10.27 -3.64 4.64
C HIS A 36 -10.27 -3.12 6.08
N ALA A 37 -10.61 -3.96 7.07
CA ALA A 37 -10.62 -3.57 8.47
C ALA A 37 -9.20 -3.20 8.97
N GLU A 38 -8.17 -3.92 8.52
CA GLU A 38 -6.78 -3.56 8.80
C GLU A 38 -6.40 -2.22 8.12
N ILE A 39 -6.85 -1.96 6.88
CA ILE A 39 -6.64 -0.65 6.22
C ILE A 39 -7.30 0.49 7.01
N VAL A 40 -8.52 0.29 7.51
CA VAL A 40 -9.21 1.28 8.37
C VAL A 40 -8.38 1.55 9.62
N ALA A 41 -7.91 0.50 10.29
CA ALA A 41 -7.08 0.63 11.49
C ALA A 41 -5.77 1.36 11.21
N TYR A 42 -5.09 1.06 10.10
CA TYR A 42 -3.86 1.73 9.69
C TYR A 42 -4.09 3.21 9.37
N ARG A 43 -5.18 3.53 8.67
CA ARG A 43 -5.56 4.93 8.40
C ARG A 43 -5.82 5.69 9.69
N THR A 44 -6.64 5.16 10.60
CA THR A 44 -6.94 5.83 11.87
C THR A 44 -5.68 6.03 12.70
N GLN A 45 -4.79 5.03 12.73
CA GLN A 45 -3.52 5.15 13.45
C GLN A 45 -2.63 6.24 12.85
N TRP A 46 -2.45 6.23 11.53
CA TRP A 46 -1.65 7.24 10.82
C TRP A 46 -2.19 8.66 11.05
N GLN A 47 -3.49 8.87 10.85
CA GLN A 47 -4.11 10.19 10.98
C GLN A 47 -3.94 10.77 12.39
N ARG A 48 -4.04 9.94 13.43
CA ARG A 48 -3.84 10.38 14.81
C ARG A 48 -2.37 10.56 15.17
N GLU A 49 -1.48 9.70 14.70
CA GLU A 49 -0.04 9.83 14.95
C GLU A 49 0.53 11.12 14.33
N ILE A 50 0.04 11.54 13.17
CA ILE A 50 0.48 12.80 12.54
C ILE A 50 -0.31 14.03 13.01
N GLY A 51 -1.30 13.84 13.88
CA GLY A 51 -2.15 14.93 14.40
C GLY A 51 -3.16 15.51 13.38
N ALA A 52 -3.45 14.80 12.29
CA ALA A 52 -4.44 15.21 11.30
C ALA A 52 -5.89 14.88 11.72
N GLU A 53 -6.08 13.88 12.59
CA GLU A 53 -7.35 13.61 13.27
C GLU A 53 -7.15 13.67 14.80
N PRO A 54 -8.16 14.14 15.57
CA PRO A 54 -8.05 14.26 17.01
C PRO A 54 -8.09 12.91 17.72
N GLY A 55 -7.59 12.90 18.95
CA GLY A 55 -7.63 11.75 19.87
C GLY A 55 -6.36 10.89 19.84
N PRO A 56 -6.21 9.98 20.82
CA PRO A 56 -5.01 9.16 20.93
C PRO A 56 -4.94 8.13 19.79
N ALA A 57 -3.74 7.96 19.22
CA ALA A 57 -3.48 6.86 18.31
C ALA A 57 -3.73 5.51 19.02
N PRO A 58 -4.36 4.53 18.35
CA PRO A 58 -4.56 3.21 18.92
C PRO A 58 -3.25 2.44 19.00
N GLY A 59 -2.91 1.94 20.19
CA GLY A 59 -1.74 1.11 20.40
C GLY A 59 -0.41 1.87 20.40
N PRO A 60 0.74 1.17 20.29
CA PRO A 60 2.05 1.80 20.25
C PRO A 60 2.29 2.54 18.93
N VAL A 61 3.20 3.51 18.94
CA VAL A 61 3.64 4.25 17.74
C VAL A 61 4.07 3.26 16.65
N ARG A 62 3.47 3.36 15.46
CA ARG A 62 3.70 2.44 14.35
C ARG A 62 4.49 3.06 13.21
N PHE A 63 4.21 4.31 12.84
CA PHE A 63 4.76 4.91 11.63
C PHE A 63 6.02 5.74 11.88
N GLY A 64 6.32 6.00 13.15
CA GLY A 64 7.47 6.80 13.57
C GLY A 64 7.22 8.30 13.34
N PRO A 65 8.15 9.15 13.82
CA PRO A 65 8.03 10.59 13.65
C PRO A 65 8.24 10.96 12.18
N TYR A 66 7.40 11.87 11.69
CA TYR A 66 7.66 12.54 10.42
C TYR A 66 8.69 13.65 10.63
N PRO A 67 9.68 13.83 9.73
CA PRO A 67 10.65 14.92 9.82
C PRO A 67 9.97 16.30 9.89
N SER A 68 10.58 17.25 10.59
CA SER A 68 10.07 18.62 10.69
C SER A 68 10.25 19.39 9.39
N GLU A 69 9.42 19.08 8.39
CA GLU A 69 9.36 19.75 7.10
C GLU A 69 8.17 20.72 7.05
N PRO A 70 8.26 21.86 6.33
CA PRO A 70 7.18 22.84 6.23
C PRO A 70 5.86 22.28 5.70
N SER A 71 5.90 21.25 4.85
CA SER A 71 4.71 20.59 4.29
C SER A 71 4.00 19.68 5.29
N GLY A 72 4.67 19.27 6.37
CA GLY A 72 4.16 18.28 7.31
C GLY A 72 3.95 16.90 6.69
N ALA A 73 3.47 15.96 7.51
CA ALA A 73 3.12 14.63 7.06
C ALA A 73 1.84 14.66 6.22
N LEU A 74 1.79 13.89 5.14
CA LEU A 74 0.62 13.85 4.26
C LEU A 74 -0.53 13.05 4.90
N PRO A 75 -1.72 13.65 5.10
CA PRO A 75 -2.90 12.92 5.54
C PRO A 75 -3.28 11.85 4.52
N ALA A 76 -3.69 10.68 5.00
CA ALA A 76 -4.28 9.67 4.13
C ALA A 76 -5.63 10.21 3.57
N PRO A 77 -5.99 9.88 2.32
CA PRO A 77 -7.31 10.24 1.78
C PRO A 77 -8.46 9.70 2.64
N GLU A 78 -9.68 10.22 2.47
CA GLU A 78 -10.87 9.55 3.00
C GLU A 78 -11.02 8.16 2.37
N LEU A 79 -11.51 7.21 3.17
CA LEU A 79 -11.81 5.88 2.63
C LEU A 79 -12.99 5.98 1.67
N PRO A 80 -12.98 5.19 0.59
CA PRO A 80 -14.16 5.09 -0.27
C PRO A 80 -15.35 4.54 0.53
N ASN A 81 -16.56 4.95 0.17
CA ASN A 81 -17.81 4.41 0.75
C ASN A 81 -18.07 2.93 0.40
N ALA A 82 -17.13 2.28 -0.28
CA ALA A 82 -17.19 0.88 -0.68
C ALA A 82 -16.07 0.08 -0.02
N GLN A 83 -16.34 -1.18 0.32
CA GLN A 83 -15.31 -2.07 0.82
C GLN A 83 -14.27 -2.37 -0.26
N ILE A 84 -13.01 -2.16 0.09
CA ILE A 84 -11.88 -2.47 -0.78
C ILE A 84 -11.70 -3.98 -0.76
N ARG A 85 -11.94 -4.61 -1.91
CA ARG A 85 -11.83 -6.06 -2.03
C ARG A 85 -10.36 -6.45 -2.09
N PRO A 86 -9.96 -7.52 -1.37
CA PRO A 86 -8.65 -8.11 -1.58
C PRO A 86 -8.49 -8.48 -3.05
N ARG A 87 -7.26 -8.36 -3.54
CA ARG A 87 -6.87 -8.94 -4.81
C ARG A 87 -6.77 -10.45 -4.62
N THR A 88 -7.92 -11.11 -4.61
CA THR A 88 -8.02 -12.56 -4.48
C THR A 88 -7.31 -13.22 -5.64
N ARG A 89 -6.53 -14.26 -5.34
CA ARG A 89 -5.89 -15.07 -6.38
C ARG A 89 -6.94 -15.57 -7.38
N ALA A 90 -6.64 -15.47 -8.67
CA ALA A 90 -7.22 -16.40 -9.62
C ALA A 90 -6.71 -17.78 -9.23
N ARG A 91 -7.50 -18.56 -8.49
CA ARG A 91 -7.24 -19.99 -8.37
C ARG A 91 -7.11 -20.49 -9.80
N GLY A 92 -5.98 -21.09 -10.15
CA GLY A 92 -5.86 -21.81 -11.40
C GLY A 92 -7.08 -22.72 -11.50
N GLN A 93 -7.90 -22.50 -12.52
CA GLN A 93 -8.86 -23.50 -12.93
C GLN A 93 -8.01 -24.74 -13.27
N GLN A 94 -8.18 -25.78 -12.46
CA GLN A 94 -7.74 -27.13 -12.79
C GLN A 94 -8.68 -27.69 -13.84
#